data_AF-A0A7W4W7U2-F1
#
_entry.id   AF-A0A7W4W7U2-F1
#
_cell.length_a   1.000
_cell.length_b   1.000
_cell.length_c   1.000
_cell.angle_alpha   90.00
_cell.angle_beta   90.00
_cell.angle_gamma   90.00
#
_symmetry.space_group_name_H-M   'P 1'
#
loop_
_entity.id
_entity.type
_entity.pdbx_description
1 polymer ?
#
loop_
_entity_poly.entity_id
_entity_poly.type
_entity_poly.pdbx_seq_one_letter_code
_entity_poly.pdbx_strand_id
1 'polypeptide(L)'
;MKKENRNHTSLSLFTGAGGLDLGLESAGFKTTLCVELDSVCQKTLSKNRPEWTLSKQGDITAVKPEELLTQAQVRSKGSLDLIAGGPPCQPFSKSGYWASGGAKRLKDPRASTLKAYLNVIDCALPKVFILENVKGLAYAGKDEGLKLLHRELRRINRSHACKYHLSVLSINCADYGVPQMRERIFVVGSRIGPAFSLPKPTHLPELSAEQQAENVLSRYTTAWDSIGDLENTEDDGLLPTGKWAGLLSSIPEGQNYQWHTDKSGGLPLFGWRTRYWSFLLKLAKNRPSWTIQAAPGPATGPFHWKNRKLSIRELCRLQTFPDNYEVVGGYRDAHRQIGNAVPPAISHLLGVEIRKQLFEESVCIESRFLPKHRIDCPKPERQRSVLKCYQLLQGNHAPHPGEGYGPGVKEVRDKNRAKT
;
A
#
# COMPACT_ATOMS: atom_id res chain seq x y z
N MET A 1 18.88 9.00 -33.68
CA MET A 1 18.39 7.61 -33.81
C MET A 1 17.23 7.41 -32.86
N LYS A 2 16.00 7.17 -33.36
CA LYS A 2 14.88 6.75 -32.52
C LYS A 2 15.26 5.37 -31.95
N LYS A 3 15.56 5.26 -30.65
CA LYS A 3 15.74 3.96 -29.99
C LYS A 3 14.44 3.18 -30.22
N GLU A 4 14.53 2.06 -30.94
CA GLU A 4 13.42 1.11 -31.07
C GLU A 4 12.83 0.82 -29.69
N ASN A 5 11.51 0.63 -29.62
CA ASN A 5 10.77 0.40 -28.38
C ASN A 5 11.22 -0.95 -27.79
N ARG A 6 12.29 -0.92 -26.98
CA ARG A 6 12.90 -2.10 -26.38
C ARG A 6 12.00 -2.58 -25.26
N ASN A 7 11.57 -3.84 -25.33
CA ASN A 7 10.83 -4.47 -24.24
C ASN A 7 11.78 -4.72 -23.07
N HIS A 8 11.72 -3.86 -22.04
CA HIS A 8 12.50 -4.02 -20.81
C HIS A 8 11.99 -5.20 -20.01
N THR A 9 12.88 -5.94 -19.36
CA THR A 9 12.53 -7.13 -18.58
C THR A 9 12.48 -6.84 -17.09
N SER A 10 11.47 -7.37 -16.39
CA SER A 10 11.33 -7.26 -14.94
C SER A 10 11.22 -8.63 -14.27
N LEU A 11 11.87 -8.77 -13.11
CA LEU A 11 11.69 -9.90 -12.21
C LEU A 11 10.96 -9.40 -10.96
N SER A 12 9.79 -9.98 -10.68
CA SER A 12 8.94 -9.61 -9.55
C SER A 12 9.18 -10.51 -8.34
N LEU A 13 9.47 -9.89 -7.20
CA LEU A 13 9.68 -10.55 -5.93
C LEU A 13 8.57 -10.12 -4.95
N PHE A 14 7.97 -11.07 -4.23
CA PHE A 14 6.82 -10.80 -3.36
C PHE A 14 5.65 -10.17 -4.15
N THR A 15 5.34 -10.79 -5.28
CA THR A 15 4.42 -10.28 -6.32
C THR A 15 3.03 -9.92 -5.75
N GLY A 16 2.57 -10.67 -4.75
CA GLY A 16 1.24 -10.56 -4.16
C GLY A 16 0.16 -10.71 -5.22
N ALA A 17 -0.83 -9.82 -5.20
CA ALA A 17 -1.88 -9.80 -6.21
C ALA A 17 -1.46 -9.09 -7.53
N GLY A 18 -0.18 -8.73 -7.71
CA GLY A 18 0.35 -8.17 -8.96
C GLY A 18 0.16 -6.67 -9.15
N GLY A 19 -0.23 -5.93 -8.12
CA GLY A 19 -0.50 -4.49 -8.25
C GLY A 19 0.73 -3.65 -8.66
N LEU A 20 1.92 -4.03 -8.20
CA LEU A 20 3.18 -3.41 -8.66
C LEU A 20 3.44 -3.73 -10.13
N ASP A 21 3.25 -4.99 -10.48
CA ASP A 21 3.60 -5.57 -11.76
C ASP A 21 2.68 -5.12 -12.89
N LEU A 22 1.38 -4.97 -12.63
CA LEU A 22 0.41 -4.44 -13.60
C LEU A 22 0.78 -3.03 -14.06
N GLY A 23 1.23 -2.20 -13.11
CA GLY A 23 1.67 -0.85 -13.45
C GLY A 23 2.96 -0.85 -14.25
N LEU A 24 3.95 -1.67 -13.85
CA LEU A 24 5.20 -1.81 -14.61
C LEU A 24 4.96 -2.35 -16.02
N GLU A 25 4.07 -3.34 -16.16
CA GLU A 25 3.64 -3.89 -17.45
C GLU A 25 3.06 -2.79 -18.35
N SER A 26 2.12 -2.01 -17.82
CA SER A 26 1.52 -0.91 -18.58
C SER A 26 2.52 0.20 -18.94
N ALA A 27 3.63 0.33 -18.20
CA ALA A 27 4.72 1.24 -18.52
C ALA A 27 5.69 0.67 -19.57
N GLY A 28 5.49 -0.57 -20.02
CA GLY A 28 6.27 -1.24 -21.06
C GLY A 28 7.36 -2.19 -20.56
N PHE A 29 7.32 -2.59 -19.28
CA PHE A 29 8.14 -3.69 -18.78
C PHE A 29 7.46 -5.04 -19.04
N LYS A 30 8.24 -6.09 -19.26
CA LYS A 30 7.78 -7.47 -19.39
C LYS A 30 8.21 -8.24 -18.15
N THR A 31 7.25 -8.63 -17.32
CA THR A 31 7.49 -9.47 -16.14
C THR A 31 7.84 -10.88 -16.58
N THR A 32 9.10 -11.29 -16.43
CA THR A 32 9.59 -12.59 -16.87
C THR A 32 9.42 -13.69 -15.83
N LEU A 33 9.37 -13.31 -14.55
CA LEU A 33 9.14 -14.22 -13.43
C LEU A 33 8.47 -13.49 -12.27
N CYS A 34 7.48 -14.15 -11.67
CA CYS A 34 6.81 -13.76 -10.45
C CYS A 34 7.15 -14.74 -9.32
N VAL A 35 7.75 -14.25 -8.23
CA VAL A 35 8.01 -15.03 -7.01
C VAL A 35 6.96 -14.62 -5.97
N GLU A 36 6.07 -15.54 -5.65
CA GLU A 36 4.98 -15.33 -4.69
C GLU A 36 4.79 -16.59 -3.84
N LEU A 37 4.72 -16.43 -2.52
CA LEU A 37 4.60 -17.55 -1.58
C LEU A 37 3.13 -17.99 -1.40
N ASP A 38 2.21 -17.04 -1.39
CA ASP A 38 0.80 -17.28 -1.12
C ASP A 38 0.11 -17.91 -2.34
N SER A 39 -0.35 -19.15 -2.17
CA SER A 39 -0.98 -19.91 -3.25
C SER A 39 -2.31 -19.32 -3.74
N VAL A 40 -3.00 -18.51 -2.93
CA VAL A 40 -4.21 -17.80 -3.37
C VAL A 40 -3.83 -16.62 -4.25
N CYS A 41 -2.77 -15.88 -3.90
CA CYS A 41 -2.20 -14.84 -4.75
C CYS A 41 -1.70 -15.41 -6.08
N GLN A 42 -1.00 -16.55 -6.06
CA GLN A 42 -0.58 -17.26 -7.29
C GLN A 42 -1.76 -17.57 -8.20
N LYS A 43 -2.89 -18.08 -7.66
CA LYS A 43 -4.11 -18.33 -8.44
C LYS A 43 -4.71 -17.05 -9.03
N THR A 44 -4.70 -15.95 -8.27
CA THR A 44 -5.11 -14.63 -8.78
C THR A 44 -4.22 -14.20 -9.95
N LEU A 45 -2.89 -14.32 -9.81
CA LEU A 45 -1.94 -13.98 -10.88
C LEU A 45 -2.20 -14.83 -12.13
N SER A 46 -2.27 -16.16 -12.01
CA SER A 46 -2.51 -17.05 -13.15
C SER A 46 -3.85 -16.78 -13.85
N LYS A 47 -4.88 -16.38 -13.11
CA LYS A 47 -6.19 -16.07 -13.68
C LYS A 47 -6.18 -14.80 -14.52
N ASN A 48 -5.47 -13.77 -14.08
CA ASN A 48 -5.49 -12.45 -14.71
C ASN A 48 -4.34 -12.22 -15.71
N ARG A 49 -3.24 -12.95 -15.56
CA ARG A 49 -2.00 -12.84 -16.33
C ARG A 49 -1.40 -14.24 -16.56
N PRO A 50 -2.08 -15.12 -17.32
CA PRO A 50 -1.59 -16.48 -17.59
C PRO A 50 -0.22 -16.50 -18.30
N GLU A 51 0.17 -15.42 -18.95
CA GLU A 51 1.46 -15.21 -19.60
C GLU A 51 2.60 -14.88 -18.62
N TRP A 52 2.31 -14.50 -17.37
CA TRP A 52 3.32 -14.28 -16.35
C TRP A 52 3.80 -15.62 -15.79
N THR A 53 5.08 -15.90 -15.94
CA THR A 53 5.69 -17.12 -15.38
C THR A 53 5.71 -17.03 -13.85
N LEU A 54 5.08 -17.99 -13.17
CA LEU A 54 5.23 -18.17 -11.73
C LEU A 54 6.46 -19.02 -11.41
N SER A 55 7.22 -18.62 -10.40
CA SER A 55 8.33 -19.42 -9.88
C SER A 55 7.83 -20.75 -9.33
N LYS A 56 8.57 -21.83 -9.61
CA LYS A 56 8.28 -23.17 -9.06
C LYS A 56 8.38 -23.20 -7.53
N GLN A 57 9.25 -22.35 -6.96
CA GLN A 57 9.38 -22.15 -5.52
C GLN A 57 8.94 -20.73 -5.18
N GLY A 58 7.86 -20.62 -4.40
CA GLY A 58 7.28 -19.34 -3.98
C GLY A 58 8.00 -18.70 -2.79
N ASP A 59 8.66 -19.50 -1.95
CA ASP A 59 9.48 -18.98 -0.86
C ASP A 59 10.86 -18.56 -1.38
N ILE A 60 11.07 -17.26 -1.55
CA ILE A 60 12.35 -16.67 -1.97
C ILE A 60 13.51 -17.04 -1.03
N THR A 61 13.24 -17.36 0.24
CA THR A 61 14.27 -17.72 1.22
C THR A 61 14.71 -19.19 1.09
N ALA A 62 13.91 -20.02 0.41
CA ALA A 62 14.13 -21.44 0.21
C ALA A 62 14.63 -21.79 -1.22
N VAL A 63 14.94 -20.78 -2.04
CA VAL A 63 15.43 -20.94 -3.41
C VAL A 63 16.73 -20.18 -3.62
N LYS A 64 17.65 -20.76 -4.40
CA LYS A 64 18.89 -20.07 -4.75
C LYS A 64 18.62 -18.99 -5.78
N PRO A 65 19.23 -17.79 -5.67
CA PRO A 65 19.06 -16.73 -6.66
C PRO A 65 19.31 -17.17 -8.10
N GLU A 66 20.30 -18.02 -8.34
CA GLU A 66 20.66 -18.54 -9.67
C GLU A 66 19.51 -19.32 -10.33
N GLU A 67 18.74 -20.06 -9.53
CA GLU A 67 17.57 -20.82 -9.99
C GLU A 67 16.42 -19.89 -10.39
N LEU A 68 16.25 -18.78 -9.67
CA LEU A 68 15.28 -17.73 -10.05
C LEU A 68 15.70 -17.05 -11.36
N LEU A 69 16.98 -16.71 -11.52
CA LEU A 69 17.48 -16.10 -12.75
C LEU A 69 17.36 -17.02 -13.97
N THR A 70 17.57 -18.31 -13.77
CA THR A 70 17.36 -19.34 -14.80
C THR A 70 15.88 -19.39 -15.21
N GLN A 71 14.96 -19.43 -14.26
CA GLN A 71 13.52 -19.40 -14.54
C GLN A 71 13.08 -18.10 -15.23
N ALA A 72 13.66 -16.96 -14.84
CA ALA A 72 13.43 -15.65 -15.43
C ALA A 72 14.10 -15.46 -16.81
N GLN A 73 14.81 -16.48 -17.31
CA GLN A 73 15.55 -16.46 -18.58
C GLN A 73 16.63 -15.37 -18.66
N VAL A 74 17.22 -15.00 -17.52
CA VAL A 74 18.31 -14.02 -17.43
C VAL A 74 19.61 -14.70 -17.90
N ARG A 75 20.05 -14.35 -19.11
CA ARG A 75 21.17 -15.03 -19.79
C ARG A 75 22.55 -14.69 -19.23
N SER A 76 22.70 -13.47 -18.72
CA SER A 76 23.97 -13.00 -18.16
C SER A 76 23.75 -12.05 -16.99
N LYS A 77 24.69 -12.09 -16.05
CA LYS A 77 24.72 -11.14 -14.95
C LYS A 77 24.81 -9.71 -15.50
N GLY A 78 23.97 -8.82 -14.97
CA GLY A 78 23.89 -7.44 -15.48
C GLY A 78 22.94 -7.24 -16.67
N SER A 79 22.31 -8.28 -17.22
CA SER A 79 21.40 -8.13 -18.36
C SER A 79 19.97 -7.76 -17.97
N LEU A 80 19.51 -8.11 -16.77
CA LEU A 80 18.16 -7.82 -16.28
C LEU A 80 17.93 -6.31 -16.11
N ASP A 81 16.83 -5.78 -16.64
CA ASP A 81 16.55 -4.34 -16.59
C ASP A 81 16.03 -3.92 -15.21
N LEU A 82 15.08 -4.67 -14.65
CA LEU A 82 14.40 -4.31 -13.41
C LEU A 82 14.21 -5.51 -12.47
N ILE A 83 14.45 -5.31 -11.18
CA ILE A 83 13.87 -6.12 -10.10
C ILE A 83 12.87 -5.27 -9.32
N ALA A 84 11.66 -5.75 -9.11
CA ALA A 84 10.63 -5.05 -8.35
C ALA A 84 10.11 -5.92 -7.21
N GLY A 85 9.82 -5.35 -6.05
CA GLY A 85 9.21 -6.11 -4.97
C GLY A 85 9.00 -5.37 -3.66
N GLY A 86 8.09 -5.88 -2.84
CA GLY A 86 7.76 -5.34 -1.53
C GLY A 86 7.98 -6.37 -0.42
N PRO A 87 9.21 -6.60 0.06
CA PRO A 87 9.47 -7.57 1.12
C PRO A 87 8.66 -7.22 2.38
N PRO A 88 7.97 -8.19 3.01
CA PRO A 88 7.07 -7.92 4.11
C PRO A 88 7.77 -7.28 5.31
N CYS A 89 7.17 -6.23 5.85
CA CYS A 89 7.75 -5.33 6.86
C CYS A 89 7.14 -5.48 8.26
N GLN A 90 6.58 -6.66 8.55
CA GLN A 90 5.82 -6.93 9.78
C GLN A 90 6.51 -6.47 11.11
N PRO A 91 7.85 -6.44 11.29
CA PRO A 91 8.44 -5.89 12.52
C PRO A 91 8.52 -4.36 12.59
N PHE A 92 8.57 -3.63 11.47
CA PHE A 92 8.74 -2.17 11.47
C PHE A 92 7.42 -1.40 11.36
N SER A 93 6.32 -2.11 11.07
CA SER A 93 4.97 -1.57 11.15
C SER A 93 4.62 -1.15 12.58
N LYS A 94 3.83 -0.09 12.75
CA LYS A 94 3.34 0.32 14.09
C LYS A 94 2.65 -0.86 14.80
N SER A 95 1.96 -1.73 14.09
CA SER A 95 1.23 -2.90 14.61
C SER A 95 2.14 -4.01 15.17
N GLY A 96 3.28 -4.32 14.54
CA GLY A 96 4.22 -5.34 15.03
C GLY A 96 4.98 -4.96 16.31
N TYR A 97 5.24 -3.66 16.48
CA TYR A 97 5.85 -3.10 17.69
C TYR A 97 5.00 -3.33 18.95
N TRP A 98 3.67 -3.33 18.83
CA TRP A 98 2.76 -3.52 19.97
C TRP A 98 2.61 -4.98 20.40
N ALA A 99 2.89 -5.93 19.49
CA ALA A 99 2.77 -7.36 19.76
C ALA A 99 4.03 -7.98 20.39
N SER A 100 5.19 -7.35 20.22
CA SER A 100 6.47 -7.89 20.68
C SER A 100 7.26 -6.81 21.42
N GLY A 101 7.19 -6.82 22.75
CA GLY A 101 8.03 -6.01 23.62
C GLY A 101 9.49 -6.05 23.18
N GLY A 102 10.18 -4.91 23.27
CA GLY A 102 11.39 -4.54 22.54
C GLY A 102 12.68 -5.37 22.74
N ALA A 103 12.60 -6.63 23.14
CA ALA A 103 13.75 -7.47 23.50
C ALA A 103 13.80 -8.83 22.76
N LYS A 104 13.63 -8.85 21.44
CA LYS A 104 14.12 -9.96 20.57
C LYS A 104 14.66 -9.39 19.26
N ARG A 105 15.81 -8.71 19.34
CA ARG A 105 16.36 -7.88 18.26
C ARG A 105 17.61 -8.44 17.57
N LEU A 106 17.99 -9.70 17.79
CA LEU A 106 19.21 -10.29 17.17
C LEU A 106 19.12 -11.72 16.60
N LYS A 107 17.94 -12.36 16.61
CA LYS A 107 17.71 -13.66 15.92
C LYS A 107 16.41 -13.59 15.13
N ASP A 108 16.36 -12.64 14.23
CA ASP A 108 15.14 -12.26 13.57
C ASP A 108 14.98 -12.98 12.21
N PRO A 109 14.01 -13.92 12.05
CA PRO A 109 13.69 -14.53 10.76
C PRO A 109 13.26 -13.51 9.68
N ARG A 110 13.06 -12.22 10.04
CA ARG A 110 12.58 -11.12 9.18
C ARG A 110 13.72 -10.35 8.48
N ALA A 111 14.97 -10.51 8.92
CA ALA A 111 16.15 -10.10 8.14
C ALA A 111 16.33 -10.98 6.89
N SER A 112 15.73 -12.18 6.89
CA SER A 112 15.88 -13.15 5.81
C SER A 112 15.23 -12.71 4.50
N THR A 113 14.06 -12.05 4.52
CA THR A 113 13.33 -11.66 3.30
C THR A 113 14.00 -10.49 2.58
N LEU A 114 14.40 -9.45 3.33
CA LEU A 114 15.19 -8.34 2.78
C LEU A 114 16.58 -8.83 2.32
N LYS A 115 17.22 -9.73 3.08
CA LYS A 115 18.48 -10.35 2.66
C LYS A 115 18.30 -11.19 1.40
N ALA A 116 17.23 -11.98 1.29
CA ALA A 116 16.93 -12.77 0.10
C ALA A 116 16.71 -11.87 -1.12
N TYR A 117 15.94 -10.78 -0.97
CA TYR A 117 15.79 -9.75 -2.00
C TYR A 117 17.16 -9.19 -2.45
N LEU A 118 18.04 -8.86 -1.50
CA LEU A 118 19.38 -8.37 -1.79
C LEU A 118 20.32 -9.42 -2.40
N ASN A 119 20.16 -10.69 -2.04
CA ASN A 119 20.91 -11.79 -2.66
C ASN A 119 20.53 -11.93 -4.14
N VAL A 120 19.26 -11.74 -4.50
CA VAL A 120 18.85 -11.72 -5.92
C VAL A 120 19.45 -10.52 -6.64
N ILE A 121 19.50 -9.35 -6.03
CA ILE A 121 20.20 -8.17 -6.59
C ILE A 121 21.70 -8.45 -6.78
N ASP A 122 22.37 -9.04 -5.79
CA ASP A 122 23.80 -9.37 -5.83
C ASP A 122 24.13 -10.39 -6.95
N CYS A 123 23.26 -11.39 -7.11
CA CYS A 123 23.39 -12.41 -8.14
C CYS A 123 23.08 -11.87 -9.55
N ALA A 124 22.00 -11.11 -9.70
CA ALA A 124 21.50 -10.65 -11.00
C ALA A 124 22.17 -9.38 -11.51
N LEU A 125 22.57 -8.48 -10.59
CA LEU A 125 22.95 -7.09 -10.85
C LEU A 125 21.98 -6.38 -11.83
N PRO A 126 20.69 -6.23 -11.50
CA PRO A 126 19.77 -5.55 -12.41
C PRO A 126 20.21 -4.12 -12.70
N LYS A 127 19.78 -3.52 -13.82
CA LYS A 127 20.11 -2.11 -14.08
C LYS A 127 19.45 -1.19 -13.04
N VAL A 128 18.20 -1.51 -12.68
CA VAL A 128 17.39 -0.79 -11.69
C VAL A 128 16.73 -1.80 -10.75
N PHE A 129 16.48 -1.43 -9.50
CA PHE A 129 15.54 -2.14 -8.64
C PHE A 129 14.60 -1.19 -7.90
N ILE A 130 13.39 -1.68 -7.61
CA ILE A 130 12.38 -1.00 -6.80
C ILE A 130 12.07 -1.86 -5.58
N LEU A 131 12.32 -1.30 -4.40
CA LEU A 131 11.88 -1.85 -3.13
C LEU A 131 10.73 -0.99 -2.60
N GLU A 132 9.51 -1.53 -2.58
CA GLU A 132 8.36 -0.88 -1.96
C GLU A 132 8.27 -1.23 -0.48
N ASN A 133 7.88 -0.26 0.35
CA ASN A 133 7.59 -0.50 1.75
C ASN A 133 6.68 0.56 2.41
N VAL A 134 6.23 0.27 3.63
CA VAL A 134 5.50 1.22 4.48
C VAL A 134 6.39 2.38 4.94
N LYS A 135 5.78 3.54 5.20
CA LYS A 135 6.46 4.78 5.68
C LYS A 135 7.35 4.57 6.91
N GLY A 136 7.07 3.55 7.72
CA GLY A 136 7.83 3.18 8.92
C GLY A 136 9.33 2.93 8.68
N LEU A 137 9.73 2.55 7.46
CA LEU A 137 11.11 2.17 7.12
C LEU A 137 12.11 3.34 7.12
N ALA A 138 11.65 4.58 6.88
CA ALA A 138 12.54 5.76 6.80
C ALA A 138 12.47 6.70 8.02
N TYR A 139 11.77 6.34 9.11
CA TYR A 139 11.74 7.19 10.32
C TYR A 139 13.04 7.08 11.13
N ALA A 140 13.54 8.21 11.64
CA ALA A 140 14.66 8.28 12.57
C ALA A 140 14.40 7.39 13.80
N GLY A 141 15.36 6.50 14.12
CA GLY A 141 15.24 5.46 15.17
C GLY A 141 14.66 4.12 14.69
N LYS A 142 14.25 4.00 13.42
CA LYS A 142 13.76 2.78 12.74
C LYS A 142 14.46 2.52 11.40
N ASP A 143 15.61 3.16 11.18
CA ASP A 143 16.38 3.14 9.93
C ASP A 143 17.24 1.88 9.74
N GLU A 144 17.06 0.85 10.56
CA GLU A 144 17.82 -0.40 10.49
C GLU A 144 17.74 -1.05 9.11
N GLY A 145 16.55 -1.06 8.49
CA GLY A 145 16.37 -1.60 7.14
C GLY A 145 17.09 -0.77 6.06
N LEU A 146 17.03 0.56 6.15
CA LEU A 146 17.72 1.44 5.20
C LEU A 146 19.25 1.39 5.40
N LYS A 147 19.73 1.33 6.65
CA LYS A 147 21.14 1.11 6.99
C LYS A 147 21.66 -0.22 6.46
N LEU A 148 20.87 -1.30 6.62
CA LEU A 148 21.18 -2.61 6.05
C LEU A 148 21.29 -2.52 4.53
N LEU A 149 20.30 -1.89 3.87
CA LEU A 149 20.30 -1.70 2.43
C LEU A 149 21.54 -0.94 1.95
N HIS A 150 21.89 0.19 2.57
CA HIS A 150 23.11 0.94 2.25
C HIS A 150 24.39 0.14 2.49
N ARG A 151 24.44 -0.68 3.55
CA ARG A 151 25.60 -1.53 3.84
C ARG A 151 25.78 -2.62 2.80
N GLU A 152 24.72 -3.36 2.49
CA GLU A 152 24.78 -4.45 1.50
C GLU A 152 25.02 -3.91 0.09
N LEU A 153 24.44 -2.78 -0.29
CA LEU A 153 24.74 -2.17 -1.60
C LEU A 153 26.19 -1.68 -1.70
N ARG A 154 26.77 -1.13 -0.62
CA ARG A 154 28.21 -0.81 -0.60
C ARG A 154 29.07 -2.06 -0.75
N ARG A 155 28.65 -3.21 -0.21
CA ARG A 155 29.31 -4.50 -0.43
C ARG A 155 29.19 -4.92 -1.90
N ILE A 156 27.98 -4.94 -2.46
CA ILE A 156 27.71 -5.30 -3.86
C ILE A 156 28.51 -4.41 -4.83
N ASN A 157 28.50 -3.09 -4.62
CA ASN A 157 29.26 -2.13 -5.42
C ASN A 157 30.76 -2.46 -5.45
N ARG A 158 31.36 -2.77 -4.28
CA ARG A 158 32.78 -3.16 -4.19
C ARG A 158 33.05 -4.51 -4.84
N SER A 159 32.20 -5.51 -4.60
CA SER A 159 32.40 -6.88 -5.08
C SER A 159 32.27 -7.01 -6.60
N HIS A 160 31.47 -6.16 -7.25
CA HIS A 160 31.22 -6.25 -8.70
C HIS A 160 31.70 -5.03 -9.48
N ALA A 161 32.51 -4.17 -8.86
CA ALA A 161 33.00 -2.92 -9.46
C ALA A 161 31.87 -2.10 -10.12
N CYS A 162 30.72 -2.01 -9.45
CA CYS A 162 29.53 -1.30 -9.93
C CYS A 162 29.12 -0.18 -8.96
N LYS A 163 28.15 0.64 -9.35
CA LYS A 163 27.73 1.82 -8.58
C LYS A 163 26.22 2.01 -8.57
N TYR A 164 25.53 1.32 -7.67
CA TYR A 164 24.14 1.66 -7.37
C TYR A 164 24.05 2.98 -6.61
N HIS A 165 23.25 3.91 -7.14
CA HIS A 165 22.75 5.10 -6.45
C HIS A 165 21.35 4.80 -5.92
N LEU A 166 21.08 5.21 -4.68
CA LEU A 166 19.78 5.04 -4.04
C LEU A 166 19.01 6.35 -4.04
N SER A 167 17.73 6.26 -4.40
CA SER A 167 16.76 7.34 -4.28
C SER A 167 15.61 6.85 -3.42
N VAL A 168 15.28 7.57 -2.35
CA VAL A 168 14.20 7.22 -1.42
C VAL A 168 13.05 8.19 -1.63
N LEU A 169 11.89 7.67 -1.99
CA LEU A 169 10.71 8.45 -2.36
C LEU A 169 9.60 8.19 -1.33
N SER A 170 9.06 9.24 -0.73
CA SER A 170 7.86 9.17 0.11
C SER A 170 6.68 9.69 -0.69
N ILE A 171 5.73 8.81 -1.01
CA ILE A 171 4.61 9.10 -1.90
C ILE A 171 3.31 8.99 -1.10
N ASN A 172 2.46 10.01 -1.14
CA ASN A 172 1.04 9.84 -0.92
C ASN A 172 0.36 9.58 -2.26
N CYS A 173 -0.31 8.44 -2.41
CA CYS A 173 -0.86 8.03 -3.70
C CYS A 173 -1.92 9.01 -4.25
N ALA A 174 -2.61 9.75 -3.36
CA ALA A 174 -3.59 10.76 -3.74
C ALA A 174 -2.97 11.94 -4.53
N ASP A 175 -1.69 12.25 -4.30
CA ASP A 175 -0.94 13.31 -5.01
C ASP A 175 -0.77 13.01 -6.51
N TYR A 176 -1.03 11.77 -6.92
CA TYR A 176 -0.91 11.28 -8.30
C TYR A 176 -2.22 10.66 -8.80
N GLY A 177 -3.35 11.00 -8.18
CA GLY A 177 -4.69 10.67 -8.69
C GLY A 177 -5.24 9.31 -8.26
N VAL A 178 -4.55 8.55 -7.42
CA VAL A 178 -5.16 7.38 -6.79
C VAL A 178 -6.24 7.87 -5.81
N PRO A 179 -7.47 7.32 -5.82
CA PRO A 179 -8.57 7.76 -4.96
C PRO A 179 -8.41 7.25 -3.51
N GLN A 180 -7.18 7.31 -2.99
CA GLN A 180 -6.81 6.79 -1.69
C GLN A 180 -5.64 7.58 -1.08
N MET A 181 -5.83 8.07 0.15
CA MET A 181 -4.75 8.59 1.00
C MET A 181 -3.93 7.41 1.53
N ARG A 182 -2.89 7.05 0.77
CA ARG A 182 -2.00 5.92 1.04
C ARG A 182 -0.55 6.38 0.92
N GLU A 183 0.13 6.46 2.05
CA GLU A 183 1.55 6.79 2.08
C GLU A 183 2.42 5.54 1.96
N ARG A 184 3.40 5.57 1.07
CA ARG A 184 4.41 4.52 0.88
C ARG A 184 5.79 5.09 0.62
N ILE A 185 6.79 4.28 0.96
CA ILE A 185 8.18 4.54 0.60
C ILE A 185 8.54 3.62 -0.57
N PHE A 186 9.18 4.19 -1.56
CA PHE A 186 9.83 3.45 -2.64
C PHE A 186 11.31 3.76 -2.60
N VAL A 187 12.13 2.71 -2.53
CA VAL A 187 13.57 2.83 -2.69
C VAL A 187 13.92 2.36 -4.09
N VAL A 188 14.37 3.30 -4.92
CA VAL A 188 14.84 3.01 -6.27
C VAL A 188 16.34 3.01 -6.26
N GLY A 189 16.94 1.86 -6.53
CA GLY A 189 18.38 1.73 -6.72
C GLY A 189 18.71 1.58 -8.19
N SER A 190 19.63 2.38 -8.69
CA SER A 190 20.04 2.31 -10.10
C SER A 190 21.55 2.31 -10.24
N ARG A 191 22.07 1.41 -11.08
CA ARG A 191 23.48 1.44 -11.52
C ARG A 191 23.66 2.05 -12.91
N ILE A 192 22.57 2.55 -13.49
CA ILE A 192 22.54 3.27 -14.76
C ILE A 192 21.94 4.66 -14.56
N GLY A 193 22.35 5.62 -15.38
CA GLY A 193 21.78 6.97 -15.34
C GLY A 193 22.04 7.74 -14.03
N PRO A 194 21.39 8.90 -13.87
CA PRO A 194 21.55 9.79 -12.73
C PRO A 194 20.73 9.34 -11.51
N ALA A 195 20.66 10.20 -10.48
CA ALA A 195 19.74 10.03 -9.37
C ALA A 195 18.28 10.08 -9.86
N PHE A 196 17.41 9.25 -9.28
CA PHE A 196 16.01 9.12 -9.67
C PHE A 196 15.13 10.04 -8.81
N SER A 197 14.15 10.69 -9.43
CA SER A 197 13.16 11.49 -8.72
C SER A 197 11.80 11.34 -9.38
N LEU A 198 10.73 11.62 -8.62
CA LEU A 198 9.39 11.71 -9.22
C LEU A 198 9.10 13.13 -9.68
N PRO A 199 8.24 13.30 -10.69
CA PRO A 199 7.67 14.61 -11.01
C PRO A 199 6.94 15.18 -9.80
N LYS A 200 6.70 16.49 -9.83
CA LYS A 200 5.86 17.15 -8.82
C LYS A 200 4.46 16.49 -8.78
N PRO A 201 3.78 16.52 -7.61
CA PRO A 201 2.39 16.12 -7.50
C PRO A 201 1.52 16.67 -8.63
N THR A 202 0.69 15.81 -9.21
CA THR A 202 -0.25 16.19 -10.28
C THR A 202 -1.65 16.45 -9.75
N HIS A 203 -1.93 16.06 -8.50
CA HIS A 203 -3.22 16.24 -7.85
C HIS A 203 -3.06 16.93 -6.49
N LEU A 204 -4.02 17.79 -6.13
CA LEU A 204 -4.08 18.52 -4.86
C LEU A 204 -5.44 18.36 -4.17
N PRO A 205 -5.52 18.46 -2.83
CA PRO A 205 -6.79 18.33 -2.10
C PRO A 205 -7.79 19.41 -2.50
N GLU A 206 -7.31 20.63 -2.70
CA GLU A 206 -8.06 21.80 -3.17
C GLU A 206 -7.20 22.53 -4.21
N LEU A 207 -7.85 23.09 -5.23
CA LEU A 207 -7.21 23.89 -6.27
C LEU A 207 -7.67 25.33 -6.14
N SER A 208 -6.73 26.29 -6.23
CA SER A 208 -7.08 27.71 -6.37
C SER A 208 -7.76 27.98 -7.72
N ALA A 209 -8.39 29.14 -7.87
CA ALA A 209 -9.03 29.52 -9.13
C ALA A 209 -8.01 29.60 -10.28
N GLU A 210 -6.79 30.06 -9.99
CA GLU A 210 -5.68 30.14 -10.94
C GLU A 210 -5.22 28.75 -11.38
N GLN A 211 -5.04 27.83 -10.43
CA GLN A 211 -4.62 26.45 -10.72
C GLN A 211 -5.66 25.67 -11.55
N GLN A 212 -6.94 25.98 -11.36
CA GLN A 212 -8.02 25.40 -12.17
C GLN A 212 -7.98 25.90 -13.62
N ALA A 213 -7.60 27.16 -13.84
CA ALA A 213 -7.51 27.74 -15.18
C ALA A 213 -6.30 27.21 -15.97
N GLU A 214 -5.19 26.91 -15.30
CA GLU A 214 -3.96 26.42 -15.94
C GLU A 214 -4.08 24.98 -16.48
N ASN A 215 -5.06 24.18 -16.04
CA ASN A 215 -5.27 22.78 -16.44
C ASN A 215 -4.04 21.86 -16.28
N VAL A 216 -3.04 22.25 -15.49
CA VAL A 216 -1.84 21.46 -15.20
C VAL A 216 -2.03 20.52 -14.00
N LEU A 217 -2.90 20.90 -13.06
CA LEU A 217 -3.17 20.17 -11.82
C LEU A 217 -4.63 19.74 -11.74
N SER A 218 -4.87 18.58 -11.15
CA SER A 218 -6.20 18.05 -10.89
C SER A 218 -6.55 18.11 -9.40
N ARG A 219 -7.84 18.17 -9.06
CA ARG A 219 -8.26 17.91 -7.68
C ARG A 219 -7.99 16.44 -7.34
N TYR A 220 -7.81 16.11 -6.08
CA TYR A 220 -7.78 14.72 -5.64
C TYR A 220 -8.99 13.95 -6.19
N THR A 221 -8.72 12.74 -6.70
CA THR A 221 -9.77 11.80 -7.05
C THR A 221 -10.42 11.27 -5.77
N THR A 222 -11.73 11.11 -5.83
CA THR A 222 -12.56 10.81 -4.67
C THR A 222 -13.04 9.37 -4.71
N ALA A 223 -13.57 8.89 -3.58
CA ALA A 223 -14.24 7.61 -3.56
C ALA A 223 -15.44 7.59 -4.53
N TRP A 224 -16.17 8.70 -4.69
CA TRP A 224 -17.24 8.80 -5.68
C TRP A 224 -16.74 8.67 -7.11
N ASP A 225 -15.62 9.31 -7.46
CA ASP A 225 -15.00 9.18 -8.79
C ASP A 225 -14.68 7.71 -9.13
N SER A 226 -14.39 6.91 -8.11
CA SER A 226 -13.95 5.51 -8.26
C SER A 226 -15.08 4.48 -8.22
N ILE A 227 -16.03 4.63 -7.29
CA ILE A 227 -17.06 3.59 -7.03
C ILE A 227 -18.50 4.11 -7.11
N GLY A 228 -18.73 5.36 -7.52
CA GLY A 228 -20.06 5.97 -7.56
C GLY A 228 -21.02 5.41 -8.62
N ASP A 229 -20.51 4.79 -9.69
CA ASP A 229 -21.29 4.06 -10.70
C ASP A 229 -21.60 2.62 -10.32
N LEU A 230 -20.93 2.05 -9.32
CA LEU A 230 -21.18 0.66 -8.96
C LEU A 230 -22.56 0.54 -8.34
N GLU A 231 -23.37 -0.36 -8.90
CA GLU A 231 -24.67 -0.71 -8.34
C GLU A 231 -24.51 -1.20 -6.90
N ASN A 232 -25.48 -0.87 -6.04
CA ASN A 232 -25.48 -1.40 -4.70
C ASN A 232 -25.74 -2.89 -4.76
N THR A 233 -24.70 -3.70 -4.56
CA THR A 233 -24.88 -5.11 -4.25
C THR A 233 -25.40 -5.18 -2.81
N GLU A 234 -26.70 -5.35 -2.65
CA GLU A 234 -27.33 -5.78 -1.39
C GLU A 234 -27.00 -7.26 -1.15
N ASP A 235 -25.72 -7.53 -0.88
CA ASP A 235 -25.22 -8.84 -0.49
C ASP A 235 -25.12 -8.87 1.04
N ASP A 236 -25.88 -9.77 1.68
CA ASP A 236 -25.86 -10.02 3.12
C ASP A 236 -24.42 -10.30 3.63
N GLY A 237 -23.55 -10.86 2.79
CA GLY A 237 -22.14 -11.10 3.09
C GLY A 237 -21.31 -9.82 3.32
N LEU A 238 -21.77 -8.67 2.82
CA LEU A 238 -21.12 -7.38 3.01
C LEU A 238 -21.58 -6.67 4.29
N LEU A 239 -22.60 -7.18 4.98
CA LEU A 239 -23.03 -6.56 6.22
C LEU A 239 -21.91 -6.63 7.28
N PRO A 240 -21.70 -5.53 8.02
CA PRO A 240 -20.74 -5.51 9.12
C PRO A 240 -21.31 -6.32 10.28
N THR A 241 -20.46 -7.10 10.93
CA THR A 241 -20.84 -7.95 12.06
C THR A 241 -20.13 -7.50 13.34
N GLY A 242 -20.66 -7.94 14.48
CA GLY A 242 -20.08 -7.69 15.80
C GLY A 242 -20.76 -6.55 16.58
N LYS A 243 -20.32 -6.39 17.83
CA LYS A 243 -20.98 -5.56 18.85
C LYS A 243 -21.30 -4.13 18.39
N TRP A 244 -20.48 -3.55 17.54
CA TRP A 244 -20.53 -2.12 17.19
C TRP A 244 -21.09 -1.83 15.79
N ALA A 245 -21.47 -2.85 15.02
CA ALA A 245 -21.91 -2.69 13.64
C ALA A 245 -23.11 -1.74 13.49
N GLY A 246 -24.06 -1.78 14.45
CA GLY A 246 -25.26 -0.94 14.41
C GLY A 246 -24.98 0.57 14.52
N LEU A 247 -23.81 0.97 15.03
CA LEU A 247 -23.42 2.38 15.13
C LEU A 247 -22.99 2.98 13.78
N LEU A 248 -22.69 2.17 12.75
CA LEU A 248 -22.28 2.73 11.45
C LEU A 248 -23.34 3.66 10.87
N SER A 249 -24.61 3.35 11.06
CA SER A 249 -25.73 4.16 10.56
C SER A 249 -25.87 5.52 11.23
N SER A 250 -25.35 5.70 12.45
CA SER A 250 -25.33 6.98 13.17
C SER A 250 -24.06 7.80 12.95
N ILE A 251 -23.05 7.22 12.29
CA ILE A 251 -21.78 7.91 12.01
C ILE A 251 -21.87 8.60 10.63
N PRO A 252 -21.57 9.91 10.56
CA PRO A 252 -21.52 10.66 9.30
C PRO A 252 -20.47 10.10 8.32
N GLU A 253 -20.65 10.39 7.04
CA GLU A 253 -19.60 10.15 6.04
C GLU A 253 -18.27 10.83 6.40
N GLY A 254 -17.16 10.13 6.15
CA GLY A 254 -15.81 10.63 6.45
C GLY A 254 -15.44 10.66 7.93
N GLN A 255 -16.36 10.28 8.81
CA GLN A 255 -16.15 10.21 10.25
C GLN A 255 -15.90 8.77 10.71
N ASN A 256 -15.60 8.62 12.00
CA ASN A 256 -15.36 7.34 12.65
C ASN A 256 -16.00 7.35 14.04
N TYR A 257 -15.66 6.39 14.91
CA TYR A 257 -16.20 6.31 16.27
C TYR A 257 -16.03 7.60 17.10
N GLN A 258 -15.06 8.47 16.77
CA GLN A 258 -14.84 9.76 17.44
C GLN A 258 -16.05 10.68 17.33
N TRP A 259 -16.94 10.47 16.35
CA TRP A 259 -18.24 11.13 16.28
C TRP A 259 -19.05 10.93 17.57
N HIS A 260 -18.94 9.75 18.20
CA HIS A 260 -19.61 9.39 19.43
C HIS A 260 -18.71 9.57 20.68
N THR A 261 -17.90 10.63 20.68
CA THR A 261 -17.13 11.08 21.85
C THR A 261 -17.60 12.47 22.27
N ASP A 262 -17.21 12.90 23.47
CA ASP A 262 -17.43 14.24 24.02
C ASP A 262 -16.88 15.40 23.17
N LYS A 263 -16.02 15.09 22.19
CA LYS A 263 -15.38 16.08 21.31
C LYS A 263 -16.09 16.33 19.98
N SER A 264 -17.17 15.60 19.70
CA SER A 264 -17.87 15.63 18.39
C SER A 264 -19.38 15.76 18.58
N GLY A 265 -20.16 15.63 17.48
CA GLY A 265 -21.59 15.91 17.49
C GLY A 265 -22.53 14.73 17.81
N GLY A 266 -22.02 13.51 17.99
CA GLY A 266 -22.82 12.33 18.30
C GLY A 266 -23.03 12.13 19.80
N LEU A 267 -23.89 11.17 20.18
CA LEU A 267 -24.02 10.76 21.59
C LEU A 267 -22.67 10.31 22.15
N PRO A 268 -22.27 10.72 23.36
CA PRO A 268 -20.99 10.35 23.96
C PRO A 268 -21.02 8.91 24.46
N LEU A 269 -20.65 7.98 23.58
CA LEU A 269 -20.63 6.53 23.83
C LEU A 269 -19.22 6.00 24.12
N PHE A 270 -18.20 6.78 23.77
CA PHE A 270 -16.80 6.39 23.89
C PHE A 270 -15.95 7.52 24.47
N GLY A 271 -14.85 7.13 25.12
CA GLY A 271 -13.78 8.06 25.48
C GLY A 271 -12.86 8.28 24.28
N TRP A 272 -12.41 9.51 24.07
CA TRP A 272 -11.53 9.84 22.94
C TRP A 272 -10.20 9.09 23.00
N ARG A 273 -9.72 8.59 21.84
CA ARG A 273 -8.42 7.90 21.64
C ARG A 273 -7.85 8.17 20.24
N THR A 274 -6.61 8.66 20.16
CA THR A 274 -5.92 8.88 18.87
C THR A 274 -5.71 7.60 18.05
N ARG A 275 -5.51 6.46 18.73
CA ARG A 275 -5.07 5.20 18.10
C ARG A 275 -6.14 4.45 17.34
N TYR A 276 -7.41 4.66 17.67
CA TYR A 276 -8.53 3.93 17.11
C TYR A 276 -9.22 4.69 15.98
N TRP A 277 -8.52 5.60 15.29
CA TRP A 277 -9.10 6.45 14.25
C TRP A 277 -9.77 5.66 13.10
N SER A 278 -9.34 4.42 12.85
CA SER A 278 -9.94 3.55 11.84
C SER A 278 -11.15 2.74 12.35
N PHE A 279 -11.45 2.78 13.65
CA PHE A 279 -12.60 2.09 14.25
C PHE A 279 -13.90 2.76 13.80
N LEU A 280 -14.78 1.99 13.17
CA LEU A 280 -16.04 2.43 12.54
C LEU A 280 -15.86 3.57 11.52
N LEU A 281 -14.68 3.66 10.90
CA LEU A 281 -14.38 4.66 9.89
C LEU A 281 -15.25 4.47 8.64
N LYS A 282 -15.99 5.50 8.25
CA LYS A 282 -16.84 5.50 7.06
C LYS A 282 -16.21 6.36 5.95
N LEU A 283 -16.31 5.91 4.70
CA LEU A 283 -15.94 6.72 3.54
C LEU A 283 -16.79 7.99 3.45
N ALA A 284 -16.21 9.02 2.86
CA ALA A 284 -16.97 10.15 2.32
C ALA A 284 -16.90 10.10 0.81
N LYS A 285 -18.04 10.29 0.14
CA LYS A 285 -18.12 10.27 -1.32
C LYS A 285 -17.18 11.29 -1.95
N ASN A 286 -17.14 12.50 -1.41
CA ASN A 286 -16.39 13.65 -1.92
C ASN A 286 -14.92 13.71 -1.47
N ARG A 287 -14.37 12.65 -0.89
CA ARG A 287 -12.96 12.60 -0.46
C ARG A 287 -12.31 11.31 -0.95
N PRO A 288 -10.97 11.26 -1.10
CA PRO A 288 -10.29 10.00 -1.31
C PRO A 288 -10.58 9.01 -0.17
N SER A 289 -10.51 7.71 -0.46
CA SER A 289 -10.56 6.70 0.59
C SER A 289 -9.37 6.84 1.54
N TRP A 290 -9.53 6.46 2.80
CA TRP A 290 -8.38 6.17 3.65
C TRP A 290 -7.68 4.89 3.20
N THR A 291 -6.45 4.67 3.69
CA THR A 291 -5.67 3.48 3.37
C THR A 291 -6.47 2.20 3.65
N ILE A 292 -6.64 1.36 2.63
CA ILE A 292 -7.20 0.01 2.77
C ILE A 292 -6.13 -0.88 3.42
N GLN A 293 -6.44 -1.42 4.60
CA GLN A 293 -5.55 -2.29 5.36
C GLN A 293 -5.73 -3.75 4.93
N ALA A 294 -4.65 -4.55 4.88
CA ALA A 294 -4.76 -5.95 4.44
C ALA A 294 -5.47 -6.88 5.45
N ALA A 295 -5.47 -6.52 6.73
CA ALA A 295 -6.08 -7.33 7.78
C ALA A 295 -6.81 -6.43 8.79
N PRO A 296 -7.94 -5.81 8.39
CA PRO A 296 -8.72 -4.98 9.30
C PRO A 296 -9.39 -5.84 10.39
N GLY A 297 -9.55 -5.28 11.58
CA GLY A 297 -10.44 -5.87 12.58
C GLY A 297 -11.91 -5.81 12.13
N PRO A 298 -12.82 -6.57 12.75
CA PRO A 298 -14.21 -6.69 12.30
C PRO A 298 -14.99 -5.36 12.28
N ALA A 299 -14.60 -4.41 13.13
CA ALA A 299 -15.17 -3.07 13.20
C ALA A 299 -14.20 -1.97 12.70
N THR A 300 -13.15 -2.36 11.96
CA THR A 300 -12.19 -1.42 11.36
C THR A 300 -12.60 -1.13 9.93
N GLY A 301 -12.74 0.16 9.61
CA GLY A 301 -13.05 0.61 8.27
C GLY A 301 -11.81 0.67 7.34
N PRO A 302 -11.95 1.28 6.16
CA PRO A 302 -13.11 2.07 5.74
C PRO A 302 -14.34 1.23 5.39
N PHE A 303 -15.50 1.64 5.90
CA PHE A 303 -16.82 1.13 5.51
C PHE A 303 -17.44 2.02 4.42
N HIS A 304 -18.25 1.41 3.57
CA HIS A 304 -19.02 2.11 2.55
C HIS A 304 -20.00 3.11 3.19
N TRP A 305 -20.33 4.20 2.49
CA TRP A 305 -21.29 5.20 2.98
C TRP A 305 -22.68 4.61 3.27
N LYS A 306 -23.04 3.51 2.60
CA LYS A 306 -24.26 2.72 2.86
C LYS A 306 -24.21 1.80 4.09
N ASN A 307 -23.25 1.96 5.00
CA ASN A 307 -23.14 1.20 6.26
C ASN A 307 -22.80 -0.29 6.07
N ARG A 308 -22.08 -0.63 5.00
CA ARG A 308 -21.61 -2.00 4.72
C ARG A 308 -20.10 -2.05 4.53
N LYS A 309 -19.53 -3.24 4.52
CA LYS A 309 -18.16 -3.45 4.02
C LYS A 309 -18.09 -3.08 2.54
N LEU A 310 -16.90 -2.70 2.10
CA LEU A 310 -16.63 -2.51 0.68
C LEU A 310 -16.64 -3.86 -0.03
N SER A 311 -17.26 -3.94 -1.20
CA SER A 311 -17.22 -5.12 -2.07
C SER A 311 -15.80 -5.33 -2.62
N ILE A 312 -15.51 -6.52 -3.15
CA ILE A 312 -14.20 -6.81 -3.75
C ILE A 312 -13.93 -5.85 -4.92
N ARG A 313 -14.93 -5.56 -5.75
CA ARG A 313 -14.81 -4.63 -6.88
C ARG A 313 -14.52 -3.20 -6.41
N GLU A 314 -15.19 -2.75 -5.35
CA GLU A 314 -14.94 -1.43 -4.76
C GLU A 314 -13.50 -1.32 -4.20
N LEU A 315 -13.03 -2.35 -3.51
CA LEU A 315 -11.65 -2.41 -3.02
C LEU A 315 -10.64 -2.34 -4.19
N CYS A 316 -10.87 -3.10 -5.26
CA CYS A 316 -10.04 -3.09 -6.46
C CYS A 316 -9.97 -1.69 -7.09
N ARG A 317 -11.11 -1.03 -7.32
CA ARG A 317 -11.15 0.30 -7.94
C ARG A 317 -10.51 1.38 -7.08
N LEU A 318 -10.70 1.34 -5.75
CA LEU A 318 -10.04 2.26 -4.82
C LEU A 318 -8.51 2.06 -4.76
N GLN A 319 -8.02 0.87 -5.15
CA GLN A 319 -6.61 0.57 -5.37
C GLN A 319 -6.19 0.68 -6.84
N THR A 320 -7.05 1.18 -7.73
CA THR A 320 -6.77 1.37 -9.18
C THR A 320 -6.46 0.08 -9.96
N PHE A 321 -6.94 -1.07 -9.49
CA PHE A 321 -6.92 -2.30 -10.29
C PHE A 321 -7.90 -2.20 -11.47
N PRO A 322 -7.60 -2.83 -12.62
CA PRO A 322 -8.54 -2.92 -13.74
C PRO A 322 -9.89 -3.53 -13.36
N ASP A 323 -10.95 -3.09 -14.03
CA ASP A 323 -12.31 -3.58 -13.81
C ASP A 323 -12.52 -5.05 -14.20
N ASN A 324 -11.68 -5.59 -15.08
CA ASN A 324 -11.68 -7.01 -15.42
C ASN A 324 -10.75 -7.84 -14.51
N TYR A 325 -10.08 -7.22 -13.52
CA TYR A 325 -9.23 -7.96 -12.60
C TYR A 325 -10.07 -8.77 -11.61
N GLU A 326 -9.84 -10.08 -11.56
CA GLU A 326 -10.58 -11.05 -10.77
C GLU A 326 -9.72 -11.62 -9.64
N VAL A 327 -10.05 -11.28 -8.40
CA VAL A 327 -9.29 -11.75 -7.23
C VAL A 327 -9.84 -13.10 -6.77
N VAL A 328 -8.96 -14.10 -6.66
CA VAL A 328 -9.32 -15.46 -6.23
C VAL A 328 -9.32 -15.54 -4.70
N GLY A 329 -10.22 -16.35 -4.13
CA GLY A 329 -10.36 -16.60 -2.69
C GLY A 329 -11.64 -16.02 -2.09
N GLY A 330 -11.81 -16.19 -0.77
CA GLY A 330 -12.94 -15.59 -0.05
C GLY A 330 -12.75 -14.09 0.17
N TYR A 331 -13.77 -13.41 0.72
CA TYR A 331 -13.71 -11.96 1.00
C TYR A 331 -12.45 -11.53 1.77
N ARG A 332 -12.05 -12.30 2.80
CA ARG A 332 -10.85 -12.00 3.59
C ARG A 332 -9.56 -12.12 2.78
N ASP A 333 -9.46 -13.11 1.90
CA ASP A 333 -8.29 -13.28 1.03
C ASP A 333 -8.21 -12.15 0.01
N ALA A 334 -9.34 -11.79 -0.60
CA ALA A 334 -9.40 -10.69 -1.55
C ALA A 334 -9.06 -9.35 -0.89
N HIS A 335 -9.61 -9.07 0.29
CA HIS A 335 -9.29 -7.88 1.06
C HIS A 335 -7.79 -7.81 1.42
N ARG A 336 -7.20 -8.93 1.83
CA ARG A 336 -5.77 -9.02 2.14
C ARG A 336 -4.89 -8.79 0.92
N GLN A 337 -5.21 -9.43 -0.20
CA GLN A 337 -4.53 -9.27 -1.48
C GLN A 337 -4.52 -7.79 -1.92
N ILE A 338 -5.70 -7.17 -1.94
CA ILE A 338 -5.84 -5.78 -2.39
C ILE A 338 -5.25 -4.78 -1.40
N GLY A 339 -5.39 -5.00 -0.09
CA GLY A 339 -4.79 -4.12 0.93
C GLY A 339 -3.25 -4.15 0.94
N ASN A 340 -2.65 -5.30 0.64
CA ASN A 340 -1.19 -5.46 0.51
C ASN A 340 -0.65 -4.86 -0.79
N ALA A 341 -1.42 -4.86 -1.87
CA ALA A 341 -0.97 -4.40 -3.17
C ALA A 341 -0.52 -2.94 -3.21
N VAL A 342 0.41 -2.65 -4.13
CA VAL A 342 0.69 -1.29 -4.60
C VAL A 342 -0.39 -0.92 -5.62
N PRO A 343 -0.97 0.30 -5.56
CA PRO A 343 -1.91 0.73 -6.59
C PRO A 343 -1.23 0.74 -7.98
N PRO A 344 -1.78 0.04 -9.01
CA PRO A 344 -1.17 -0.02 -10.34
C PRO A 344 -0.87 1.34 -10.96
N ALA A 345 -1.68 2.38 -10.68
CA ALA A 345 -1.42 3.72 -11.17
C ALA A 345 -0.06 4.31 -10.70
N ILE A 346 0.33 4.05 -9.44
CA ILE A 346 1.62 4.52 -8.90
C ILE A 346 2.77 3.74 -9.52
N SER A 347 2.58 2.44 -9.68
CA SER A 347 3.57 1.56 -10.29
C SER A 347 3.80 1.89 -11.77
N HIS A 348 2.74 2.29 -12.48
CA HIS A 348 2.82 2.82 -13.84
C HIS A 348 3.65 4.10 -13.89
N LEU A 349 3.35 5.07 -13.01
CA LEU A 349 4.12 6.31 -12.90
C LEU A 349 5.62 6.03 -12.66
N LEU A 350 5.93 5.16 -11.70
CA LEU A 350 7.31 4.76 -11.42
C LEU A 350 7.98 4.14 -12.65
N GLY A 351 7.31 3.22 -13.34
CA GLY A 351 7.83 2.58 -14.55
C GLY A 351 8.11 3.56 -15.68
N VAL A 352 7.17 4.48 -15.96
CA VAL A 352 7.33 5.50 -17.01
C VAL A 352 8.50 6.43 -16.69
N GLU A 353 8.60 6.90 -15.44
CA GLU A 353 9.68 7.80 -15.02
C GLU A 353 11.04 7.11 -14.99
N ILE A 354 11.10 5.83 -14.62
CA ILE A 354 12.33 5.03 -14.72
C ILE A 354 12.80 4.95 -16.17
N ARG A 355 11.89 4.67 -17.13
CA ARG A 355 12.25 4.63 -18.55
C ARG A 355 12.75 5.98 -19.07
N LYS A 356 12.06 7.06 -18.69
CA LYS A 356 12.47 8.43 -19.08
C LYS A 356 13.83 8.82 -18.52
N GLN A 357 14.02 8.68 -17.20
CA GLN A 357 15.16 9.26 -16.50
C GLN A 357 16.39 8.33 -16.48
N LEU A 358 16.19 7.03 -16.34
CA LEU A 358 17.29 6.07 -16.16
C LEU A 358 17.65 5.33 -17.45
N PHE A 359 16.68 5.06 -18.32
CA PHE A 359 16.92 4.46 -19.64
C PHE A 359 17.04 5.50 -20.77
N GLU A 360 16.82 6.79 -20.46
CA GLU A 360 16.91 7.92 -21.39
C GLU A 360 16.04 7.69 -22.63
N GLU A 361 14.77 7.39 -22.39
CA GLU A 361 13.77 7.12 -23.42
C GLU A 361 12.70 8.22 -23.48
N SER A 362 12.32 8.62 -24.68
CA SER A 362 11.18 9.52 -24.88
C SER A 362 9.88 8.72 -24.84
N VAL A 363 9.37 8.49 -23.64
CA VAL A 363 8.14 7.70 -23.38
C VAL A 363 7.00 8.63 -22.97
N CYS A 364 5.87 8.55 -23.68
CA CYS A 364 4.61 9.20 -23.31
C CYS A 364 3.52 8.14 -23.30
N ILE A 365 3.40 7.42 -22.17
CA ILE A 365 2.34 6.44 -21.96
C ILE A 365 1.42 7.00 -20.89
N GLU A 366 0.15 7.15 -21.23
CA GLU A 366 -0.87 7.59 -20.28
C GLU A 366 -1.32 6.44 -19.38
N SER A 367 -1.57 6.76 -18.11
CA SER A 367 -2.12 5.79 -17.16
C SER A 367 -3.58 5.51 -17.48
N ARG A 368 -3.91 4.22 -17.64
CA ARG A 368 -5.30 3.74 -17.82
C ARG A 368 -5.97 3.34 -16.51
N PHE A 369 -5.28 3.50 -15.37
CA PHE A 369 -5.72 3.03 -14.07
C PHE A 369 -6.46 4.09 -13.24
N LEU A 370 -6.28 5.37 -13.58
CA LEU A 370 -6.88 6.46 -12.82
C LEU A 370 -8.38 6.56 -13.12
N PRO A 371 -9.23 6.75 -12.10
CA PRO A 371 -10.66 6.98 -12.33
C PRO A 371 -10.88 8.33 -13.01
N LYS A 372 -11.96 8.45 -13.78
CA LYS A 372 -12.39 9.73 -14.34
C LYS A 372 -13.08 10.57 -13.27
N HIS A 373 -12.88 11.89 -13.32
CA HIS A 373 -13.63 12.79 -12.46
C HIS A 373 -15.12 12.78 -12.77
N ARG A 374 -15.91 12.76 -11.71
CA ARG A 374 -17.36 12.85 -11.72
C ARG A 374 -17.80 14.17 -11.13
N ILE A 375 -18.85 14.74 -11.72
CA ILE A 375 -19.47 16.00 -11.28
C ILE A 375 -20.80 15.79 -10.55
N ASP A 376 -21.32 14.55 -10.58
CA ASP A 376 -22.63 14.15 -10.08
C ASP A 376 -22.60 13.65 -8.62
N CYS A 377 -21.60 14.06 -7.83
CA CYS A 377 -21.46 13.59 -6.45
C CYS A 377 -22.67 13.99 -5.61
N PRO A 378 -23.47 13.03 -5.09
CA PRO A 378 -24.66 13.35 -4.32
C PRO A 378 -24.29 13.86 -2.93
N LYS A 379 -25.29 14.44 -2.25
CA LYS A 379 -25.15 14.84 -0.85
C LYS A 379 -24.83 13.63 0.05
N PRO A 380 -24.17 13.84 1.21
CA PRO A 380 -23.90 12.78 2.17
C PRO A 380 -25.15 12.03 2.61
N GLU A 381 -25.01 10.73 2.92
CA GLU A 381 -26.11 9.91 3.46
C GLU A 381 -26.66 10.49 4.78
N ARG A 382 -27.99 10.44 4.93
CA ARG A 382 -28.65 10.87 6.17
C ARG A 382 -28.30 9.91 7.31
N GLN A 383 -27.87 10.48 8.44
CA GLN A 383 -27.59 9.73 9.66
C GLN A 383 -28.88 9.21 10.30
N ARG A 384 -28.81 8.01 10.87
CA ARG A 384 -29.87 7.44 11.71
C ARG A 384 -29.58 7.72 13.18
N SER A 385 -30.62 7.76 14.00
CA SER A 385 -30.46 7.84 15.44
C SER A 385 -29.74 6.62 15.98
N VAL A 386 -28.94 6.82 17.04
CA VAL A 386 -28.27 5.73 17.76
C VAL A 386 -29.31 4.75 18.31
N LEU A 387 -29.11 3.45 18.06
CA LEU A 387 -30.02 2.39 18.52
C LEU A 387 -30.10 2.36 20.06
N LYS A 388 -31.28 2.02 20.59
CA LYS A 388 -31.55 1.97 22.05
C LYS A 388 -30.53 1.14 22.83
N CYS A 389 -30.06 0.02 22.28
CA CYS A 389 -29.06 -0.83 22.92
C CYS A 389 -27.71 -0.14 23.17
N TYR A 390 -27.37 0.91 22.41
CA TYR A 390 -26.17 1.72 22.62
C TYR A 390 -26.43 2.96 23.47
N GLN A 391 -27.68 3.44 23.57
CA GLN A 391 -28.01 4.61 24.39
C GLN A 391 -27.70 4.37 25.87
N LEU A 392 -27.79 3.12 26.33
CA LEU A 392 -27.37 2.71 27.69
C LEU A 392 -25.87 2.93 27.97
N LEU A 393 -25.05 3.09 26.93
CA LEU A 393 -23.62 3.38 27.06
C LEU A 393 -23.32 4.88 27.11
N GLN A 394 -24.34 5.74 27.02
CA GLN A 394 -24.17 7.18 27.11
C GLN A 394 -23.62 7.56 28.49
N GLY A 395 -22.55 8.35 28.52
CA GLY A 395 -21.99 8.81 29.77
C GLY A 395 -20.69 9.57 29.61
N ASN A 396 -20.07 9.94 30.73
CA ASN A 396 -18.75 10.53 30.74
C ASN A 396 -17.70 9.42 30.63
N HIS A 397 -17.05 9.32 29.48
CA HIS A 397 -16.00 8.34 29.24
C HIS A 397 -14.64 9.03 29.27
N ALA A 398 -13.82 8.70 30.27
CA ALA A 398 -12.52 9.32 30.43
C ALA A 398 -11.68 9.24 29.12
N PRO A 399 -11.22 10.38 28.58
CA PRO A 399 -10.18 10.41 27.57
C PRO A 399 -8.95 9.71 28.13
N HIS A 400 -8.40 8.78 27.39
CA HIS A 400 -7.12 8.17 27.72
C HIS A 400 -6.14 8.89 26.82
N PRO A 401 -5.28 9.76 27.36
CA PRO A 401 -4.12 10.20 26.65
C PRO A 401 -3.26 8.96 26.45
N GLY A 402 -3.40 8.31 25.30
CA GLY A 402 -2.42 7.35 24.87
C GLY A 402 -1.16 8.14 24.55
N GLU A 403 -0.23 8.28 25.51
CA GLU A 403 1.17 8.65 25.24
C GLU A 403 1.81 7.75 24.19
N GLY A 404 1.13 6.66 23.88
CA GLY A 404 1.58 5.70 22.93
C GLY A 404 2.07 4.42 23.59
N TYR A 405 1.91 4.25 24.89
CA TYR A 405 2.43 3.10 25.60
C TYR A 405 1.27 2.19 26.01
N GLY A 406 1.31 0.93 25.56
CA GLY A 406 0.32 -0.07 25.98
C GLY A 406 0.41 -0.34 27.49
N PRO A 407 -0.57 -1.04 28.10
CA PRO A 407 -0.61 -1.28 29.54
C PRO A 407 0.67 -1.92 30.08
N GLY A 408 1.29 -2.86 29.35
CA GLY A 408 2.56 -3.47 29.76
C GLY A 408 3.77 -2.52 29.77
N VAL A 409 3.73 -1.40 29.05
CA VAL A 409 4.81 -0.40 29.07
C VAL A 409 4.64 0.59 30.22
N LYS A 410 3.40 0.84 30.67
CA LYS A 410 3.14 1.57 31.92
C LYS A 410 3.68 0.78 33.12
N GLU A 411 3.38 -0.52 33.21
CA GLU A 411 3.89 -1.35 34.31
C GLU A 411 5.42 -1.40 34.40
N VAL A 412 6.12 -1.47 33.26
CA VAL A 412 7.59 -1.46 33.22
C VAL A 412 8.15 -0.08 33.62
N ARG A 413 7.49 1.00 33.21
CA ARG A 413 7.94 2.37 33.51
C ARG A 413 7.65 2.77 34.96
N ASP A 414 6.53 2.33 35.52
CA ASP A 414 6.18 2.53 36.93
C ASP A 414 7.09 1.70 37.85
N LYS A 415 7.46 0.47 37.44
CA LYS A 415 8.50 -0.33 38.13
C LYS A 415 9.89 0.30 38.08
N ASN A 416 10.22 1.02 37.01
CA ASN A 416 11.51 1.73 36.90
C ASN A 416 11.52 3.06 37.66
N ARG A 417 10.38 3.73 37.80
CA ARG A 417 10.23 4.93 38.63
C ARG A 417 10.23 4.65 40.12
N ALA A 418 9.80 3.47 40.54
CA ALA A 418 9.85 3.03 41.94
C ALA A 418 11.24 2.54 42.40
N LYS A 419 12.23 2.53 41.48
CA LYS A 419 13.63 2.11 41.74
C LYS A 419 14.64 3.26 41.69
N THR A 420 14.18 4.48 41.48
CA THR A 420 14.90 5.76 41.65
C THR A 420 14.23 6.50 42.77
#